data_AF-A6DLX3-F1
#
_entry.id   AF-A6DLX3-F1
#
_cell.length_a   1.000
_cell.length_b   1.000
_cell.length_c   1.000
_cell.angle_alpha   90.00
_cell.angle_beta   90.00
_cell.angle_gamma   90.00
#
_symmetry.space_group_name_H-M   'P 1'
#
loop_
_entity.id
_entity.type
_entity.pdbx_description
1 polymer ?
#
loop_
_entity_poly.entity_id
_entity_poly.type
_entity_poly.pdbx_seq_one_letter_code
_entity_poly.pdbx_strand_id
1 'polypeptide(L)'
;MKDIQKVLQDIDAFKSLVLELHERKKREEAIELEQVGPFIKGFRKDRGITQNDFALALGLSKNVIAAIEAGHLTVKLENFLKVTHAVGLKVFFNE
;
A
#
# COMPACT_ATOMS: atom_id res chain seq x y z
N MET A 1 11.32 -42.92 17.52
CA MET A 1 12.27 -42.04 16.77
C MET A 1 11.62 -41.39 15.55
N LYS A 2 10.91 -42.13 14.67
CA LYS A 2 10.17 -41.54 13.53
C LYS A 2 9.13 -40.48 13.96
N ASP A 3 8.44 -40.71 15.08
CA ASP A 3 7.46 -39.75 15.60
C ASP A 3 8.10 -38.44 16.08
N ILE A 4 9.31 -38.51 16.66
CA ILE A 4 10.07 -37.32 17.08
C ILE A 4 10.53 -36.53 15.85
N GLN A 5 11.01 -37.21 14.80
CA GLN A 5 11.40 -36.54 13.55
C GLN A 5 10.21 -35.84 12.88
N LYS A 6 9.04 -36.49 12.88
CA LYS A 6 7.80 -35.90 12.36
C LYS A 6 7.42 -34.65 13.17
N VAL A 7 7.45 -34.74 14.50
CA VAL A 7 7.17 -33.59 15.38
C VAL A 7 8.14 -32.43 15.12
N LEU A 8 9.43 -32.70 14.90
CA LEU A 8 10.40 -31.66 14.56
C LEU A 8 10.10 -31.01 13.20
N GLN A 9 9.72 -31.81 12.19
CA GLN A 9 9.30 -31.28 10.89
C GLN A 9 8.03 -30.42 10.99
N ASP A 10 7.06 -30.84 11.81
CA ASP A 10 5.83 -30.09 12.04
C ASP A 10 6.11 -28.75 12.75
N ILE A 11 7.06 -28.73 13.71
CA ILE A 11 7.51 -27.51 14.39
C ILE A 11 8.18 -26.55 13.42
N ASP A 12 9.05 -27.04 12.53
CA ASP A 12 9.73 -26.20 11.55
C ASP A 12 8.73 -25.61 10.55
N ALA A 13 7.78 -26.41 10.05
CA ALA A 13 6.72 -25.95 9.17
C ALA A 13 5.85 -24.88 9.84
N PHE A 14 5.48 -25.08 11.10
CA PHE A 14 4.73 -24.10 11.86
C PHE A 14 5.51 -22.80 12.04
N LYS A 15 6.81 -22.87 12.36
CA LYS A 15 7.66 -21.69 12.51
C LYS A 15 7.75 -20.89 11.22
N SER A 16 7.92 -21.56 10.08
CA SER A 16 7.93 -20.91 8.76
C SER A 16 6.59 -20.22 8.47
N LEU A 17 5.47 -20.87 8.79
CA LEU A 17 4.15 -20.29 8.62
C LEU A 17 3.95 -19.05 9.49
N VAL A 18 4.36 -19.10 10.77
CA VAL A 18 4.25 -17.95 11.68
C VAL A 18 5.05 -16.74 11.17
N LEU A 19 6.26 -16.98 10.66
CA LEU A 19 7.07 -15.92 10.05
C LEU A 19 6.40 -15.33 8.81
N GLU A 20 5.86 -16.18 7.93
CA GLU A 20 5.13 -15.71 6.76
C GLU A 20 3.91 -14.86 7.13
N LEU A 21 3.11 -15.31 8.11
CA LEU A 21 1.94 -14.57 8.58
C LEU A 21 2.32 -13.22 9.19
N HIS A 22 3.45 -13.13 9.88
CA HIS A 22 3.96 -11.87 10.41
C HIS A 22 4.28 -10.88 9.29
N GLU A 23 5.01 -11.32 8.25
CA GLU A 23 5.36 -10.49 7.10
C GLU A 23 4.14 -10.12 6.23
N ARG A 24 3.11 -10.96 6.19
CA ARG A 24 1.83 -10.61 5.56
C ARG A 24 1.12 -9.53 6.36
N LYS A 25 0.99 -9.69 7.67
CA LYS A 25 0.35 -8.72 8.56
C LYS A 25 1.02 -7.35 8.43
N LYS A 26 2.35 -7.30 8.42
CA LYS A 26 3.11 -6.05 8.27
C LYS A 26 2.87 -5.34 6.93
N ARG A 27 2.62 -6.10 5.85
CA ARG A 27 2.24 -5.54 4.53
C ARG A 27 0.81 -5.03 4.48
N GLU A 28 -0.05 -5.55 5.35
CA GLU A 28 -1.46 -5.18 5.46
C GLU A 28 -1.72 -4.14 6.55
N GLU A 29 -0.68 -3.70 7.26
CA GLU A 29 -0.80 -2.60 8.23
C GLU A 29 -1.30 -1.34 7.53
N ALA A 30 -2.42 -0.83 8.01
CA ALA A 30 -2.96 0.44 7.55
C ALA A 30 -1.95 1.56 7.85
N ILE A 31 -1.81 2.48 6.91
CA ILE A 31 -1.06 3.71 7.13
C ILE A 31 -2.03 4.82 7.53
N GLU A 32 -1.55 5.73 8.38
CA GLU A 32 -2.30 6.95 8.72
C GLU A 32 -2.62 7.76 7.46
N LEU A 33 -3.78 8.41 7.44
CA LEU A 33 -4.28 9.14 6.26
C LEU A 33 -3.28 10.22 5.80
N GLU A 34 -2.59 10.87 6.73
CA GLU A 34 -1.58 11.89 6.47
C GLU A 34 -0.35 11.34 5.74
N GLN A 35 -0.10 10.03 5.84
CA GLN A 35 1.02 9.37 5.15
C GLN A 35 0.69 8.96 3.71
N VAL A 36 -0.58 8.99 3.30
CA VAL A 36 -0.99 8.58 1.96
C VAL A 36 -0.39 9.49 0.88
N GLY A 37 -0.42 10.81 1.07
CA GLY A 37 0.18 11.78 0.14
C GLY A 37 1.69 11.57 -0.06
N PRO A 38 2.49 11.52 1.03
CA PRO A 38 3.90 11.15 0.99
C PRO A 38 4.17 9.80 0.30
N PHE A 39 3.37 8.78 0.58
CA PHE A 39 3.50 7.46 -0.04
C PHE A 39 3.32 7.53 -1.56
N ILE A 40 2.25 8.17 -2.02
CA ILE A 40 1.97 8.37 -3.46
C ILE A 40 3.12 9.12 -4.14
N LYS A 41 3.64 10.17 -3.49
CA LYS A 41 4.78 10.95 -3.99
C LYS A 41 6.05 10.09 -4.09
N GLY A 42 6.30 9.23 -3.11
CA GLY A 42 7.40 8.26 -3.13
C GLY A 42 7.27 7.30 -4.31
N PHE A 43 6.13 6.61 -4.42
CA PHE A 43 5.83 5.68 -5.50
C PHE A 43 6.07 6.28 -6.89
N ARG A 44 5.67 7.54 -7.08
CA ARG A 44 5.85 8.28 -8.32
C ARG A 44 7.32 8.58 -8.59
N LYS A 45 8.05 9.07 -7.58
CA LYS A 45 9.48 9.40 -7.70
C LYS A 45 10.34 8.17 -7.95
N ASP A 46 10.01 7.03 -7.34
CA ASP A 46 10.73 5.76 -7.54
C ASP A 46 10.64 5.27 -9.00
N ARG A 47 9.61 5.72 -9.74
CA ARG A 47 9.42 5.46 -11.17
C ARG A 47 10.00 6.55 -12.07
N GLY A 48 10.58 7.61 -11.50
CA GLY A 48 11.19 8.69 -12.27
C GLY A 48 10.20 9.56 -13.06
N ILE A 49 8.91 9.52 -12.76
CA ILE A 49 7.87 10.27 -13.51
C ILE A 49 7.46 11.56 -12.79
N THR A 50 7.03 12.57 -13.55
CA THR A 50 6.55 13.84 -12.99
C THR A 50 5.10 13.73 -12.51
N GLN A 51 4.64 14.72 -11.73
CA GLN A 51 3.21 14.81 -11.36
C GLN A 51 2.30 14.90 -12.59
N ASN A 52 2.77 15.54 -13.67
CA ASN A 52 2.01 15.67 -14.90
C ASN A 52 1.89 14.32 -15.61
N ASP A 53 2.99 13.57 -15.71
CA ASP A 53 2.98 12.23 -16.32
C ASP A 53 2.07 11.27 -15.55
N PHE A 54 2.12 11.34 -14.22
CA PHE A 54 1.26 10.50 -13.37
C PHE A 54 -0.21 10.91 -13.50
N ALA A 55 -0.50 12.21 -13.59
CA ALA A 55 -1.85 12.70 -13.84
C ALA A 55 -2.38 12.23 -15.20
N LEU A 56 -1.56 12.33 -16.26
CA LEU A 56 -1.92 11.89 -17.61
C LEU A 56 -2.23 10.39 -17.66
N ALA A 57 -1.42 9.56 -17.00
CA ALA A 57 -1.66 8.10 -16.91
C ALA A 57 -3.01 7.77 -16.24
N LEU A 58 -3.51 8.65 -15.38
CA LEU A 58 -4.78 8.49 -14.68
C LEU A 58 -5.91 9.31 -15.30
N GLY A 59 -5.69 10.05 -16.39
CA GLY A 59 -6.69 10.97 -16.94
C GLY A 59 -7.16 12.02 -15.94
N LEU A 60 -6.25 12.53 -15.10
CA LEU A 60 -6.48 13.56 -14.09
C LEU A 60 -5.68 14.84 -14.44
N SER A 61 -5.99 15.95 -13.77
CA SER A 61 -5.16 17.15 -13.86
C SER A 61 -3.96 17.06 -12.92
N LYS A 62 -2.85 17.71 -13.28
CA LYS A 62 -1.67 17.85 -12.41
C LYS A 62 -2.02 18.40 -11.03
N ASN A 63 -2.98 19.34 -10.96
CA ASN A 63 -3.41 19.96 -9.70
C ASN A 63 -4.05 18.95 -8.74
N VAL A 64 -4.74 17.94 -9.25
CA VAL A 64 -5.31 16.86 -8.42
C VAL A 64 -4.18 16.05 -7.78
N ILE A 65 -3.17 15.66 -8.56
CA ILE A 65 -2.01 14.92 -8.02
C ILE A 65 -1.25 15.77 -6.98
N ALA A 66 -1.01 17.06 -7.29
CA ALA A 66 -0.36 17.96 -6.36
C ALA A 66 -1.13 18.11 -5.04
N ALA A 67 -2.46 18.22 -5.11
CA ALA A 67 -3.30 18.36 -3.93
C ALA A 67 -3.31 17.09 -3.06
N ILE A 68 -3.36 15.91 -3.68
CA ILE A 68 -3.29 14.63 -2.97
C ILE A 68 -1.91 14.45 -2.32
N GLU A 69 -0.82 14.68 -3.05
CA GLU A 69 0.55 14.56 -2.52
C GLU A 69 0.84 15.54 -1.38
N ALA A 70 0.12 16.67 -1.34
CA ALA A 70 0.18 17.67 -0.27
C ALA A 70 -0.77 17.39 0.90
N GLY A 71 -1.65 16.38 0.81
CA GLY A 71 -2.60 16.03 1.86
C GLY A 71 -3.81 16.97 1.97
N HIS A 72 -4.21 17.64 0.89
CA HIS A 72 -5.39 18.51 0.91
C HIS A 72 -6.70 17.72 1.00
N LEU A 73 -7.56 18.08 1.95
CA LEU A 73 -8.83 17.40 2.25
C LEU A 73 -9.97 17.69 1.26
N THR A 74 -9.79 18.65 0.36
CA THR A 74 -10.83 19.11 -0.59
C THR A 74 -10.88 18.31 -1.89
N VAL A 75 -10.05 17.27 -2.02
CA VAL A 75 -10.02 16.44 -3.23
C VAL A 75 -11.26 15.55 -3.27
N LYS A 76 -11.88 15.45 -4.45
CA LYS A 76 -13.01 14.54 -4.67
C LYS A 76 -12.60 13.10 -4.32
N LEU A 77 -13.46 12.40 -3.56
CA LEU A 77 -13.23 11.01 -3.15
C LEU A 77 -12.90 10.09 -4.33
N GLU A 78 -13.61 10.24 -5.46
CA GLU A 78 -13.34 9.49 -6.69
C GLU A 78 -11.88 9.63 -7.17
N ASN A 79 -11.36 10.86 -7.20
CA ASN A 79 -9.98 11.12 -7.61
C ASN A 79 -8.98 10.53 -6.62
N PHE A 80 -9.28 10.63 -5.33
CA PHE A 80 -8.45 10.04 -4.28
C PHE A 80 -8.38 8.51 -4.45
N LEU A 81 -9.53 7.85 -4.60
CA LEU A 81 -9.62 6.40 -4.81
C LEU A 81 -8.91 5.95 -6.10
N LYS A 82 -9.02 6.74 -7.18
CA LYS A 82 -8.32 6.46 -8.44
C LYS A 82 -6.80 6.46 -8.27
N VAL A 83 -6.27 7.43 -7.52
CA VAL A 83 -4.82 7.54 -7.28
C VAL A 83 -4.34 6.47 -6.30
N THR A 84 -5.06 6.22 -5.20
CA THR A 84 -4.66 5.18 -4.23
C THR A 84 -4.69 3.79 -4.87
N HIS A 85 -5.69 3.49 -5.70
CA HIS A 85 -5.75 2.25 -6.46
C HIS A 85 -4.56 2.10 -7.42
N ALA A 86 -4.18 3.16 -8.13
CA ALA A 86 -3.06 3.14 -9.08
C ALA A 86 -1.70 2.82 -8.43
N VAL A 87 -1.54 3.13 -7.13
CA VAL A 87 -0.33 2.82 -6.37
C VAL A 87 -0.43 1.52 -5.57
N GLY A 88 -1.54 0.78 -5.71
CA GLY A 88 -1.76 -0.50 -5.03
C GLY A 88 -2.26 -0.39 -3.59
N LEU A 89 -2.67 0.79 -3.13
CA LEU A 89 -3.29 0.96 -1.83
C LEU A 89 -4.76 0.51 -1.87
N LYS A 90 -5.22 -0.11 -0.78
CA LYS A 90 -6.63 -0.42 -0.55
C LYS A 90 -7.16 0.54 0.51
N VAL A 91 -8.33 1.11 0.25
CA VAL A 91 -9.01 2.02 1.18
C VAL A 91 -10.18 1.28 1.81
N PHE A 92 -10.25 1.31 3.13
CA PHE A 92 -11.35 0.76 3.91
C PHE A 92 -12.05 1.92 4.63
N PHE A 93 -13.38 1.88 4.67
CA PHE A 93 -14.18 2.80 5.45
C PHE A 93 -14.59 2.08 6.73
N ASN A 94 -14.39 2.73 7.87
CA ASN A 94 -14.92 2.23 9.13
C ASN A 94 -16.38 2.69 9.20
N GLU A 95 -17.32 1.76 9.12
CA GLU A 95 -18.73 1.97 9.49
C GLU A 95 -18.89 2.06 11.01
#